data_AF-A0A968D4U6-F1
#
_entry.id   AF-A0A968D4U6-F1
#
_cell.length_a   1.000
_cell.length_b   1.000
_cell.length_c   1.000
_cell.angle_alpha   90.00
_cell.angle_beta   90.00
_cell.angle_gamma   90.00
#
_symmetry.space_group_name_H-M   'P 1'
#
loop_
_entity.id
_entity.type
_entity.pdbx_description
1 polymer ?
#
loop_
_entity_poly.entity_id
_entity_poly.type
_entity_poly.pdbx_seq_one_letter_code
_entity_poly.pdbx_strand_id
1 'polypeptide(L)'
;MVVCAFVALPASPSLAQLARTPDQPTLAPLIEAVSPAVVNISVSGSREVNNPLANDPFFRRFFPPNGEQRREFRSAGSGVIVDAAEGYILTNHHVVEDADEITITLVDDRSLDAVVVGSDAGSDIAVLRV
;
A
#
# COMPACT_ATOMS: atom_id res chain seq x y z
N MET A 1 -15.10 61.22 50.53
CA MET A 1 -15.63 60.06 49.79
C MET A 1 -15.32 60.31 48.32
N VAL A 2 -14.18 59.84 47.82
CA VAL A 2 -13.84 59.91 46.38
C VAL A 2 -13.59 58.48 45.95
N VAL A 3 -14.51 57.97 45.14
CA VAL A 3 -14.50 56.62 44.58
C VAL A 3 -13.57 56.65 43.37
N CYS A 4 -12.42 55.96 43.45
CA CYS A 4 -11.57 55.68 42.29
C CYS A 4 -12.20 54.54 41.50
N ALA A 5 -12.79 54.85 40.35
CA ALA A 5 -13.25 53.85 39.39
C ALA A 5 -12.04 53.26 38.65
N PHE A 6 -11.71 52.00 38.93
CA PHE A 6 -10.77 51.21 38.15
C PHE A 6 -11.45 50.78 36.84
N VAL A 7 -10.97 51.29 35.71
CA VAL A 7 -11.39 50.83 34.38
C VAL A 7 -10.53 49.61 34.02
N ALA A 8 -11.15 48.43 33.94
CA ALA A 8 -10.50 47.22 33.47
C ALA A 8 -10.51 47.18 31.94
N LEU A 9 -9.34 47.17 31.30
CA LEU A 9 -9.21 46.92 29.86
C LEU A 9 -9.46 45.43 29.56
N PRO A 10 -10.20 45.07 28.49
CA PRO A 10 -10.28 43.68 28.06
C PRO A 10 -8.96 43.26 27.42
N ALA A 11 -8.25 42.31 28.04
CA ALA A 11 -7.14 41.62 27.40
C ALA A 11 -7.70 40.76 26.27
N SER A 12 -7.50 41.19 25.03
CA SER A 12 -7.79 40.35 23.87
C SER A 12 -6.74 39.22 23.84
N PRO A 13 -7.12 37.94 23.79
CA PRO A 13 -6.14 36.89 23.55
C PRO A 13 -5.59 37.12 22.14
N SER A 14 -4.36 37.60 22.03
CA SER A 14 -3.62 37.42 20.79
C SER A 14 -3.45 35.92 20.66
N LEU A 15 -4.24 35.29 19.78
CA LEU A 15 -3.86 34.03 19.17
C LEU A 15 -2.46 34.30 18.62
N ALA A 16 -1.44 33.86 19.35
CA ALA A 16 -0.10 33.75 18.84
C ALA A 16 -0.24 32.76 17.69
N GLN A 17 -0.52 33.31 16.51
CA GLN A 17 -0.46 32.64 15.25
C GLN A 17 0.89 31.95 15.30
N LEU A 18 0.87 30.62 15.28
CA LEU A 18 2.05 29.81 15.04
C LEU A 18 2.52 30.23 13.64
N ALA A 19 3.22 31.36 13.57
CA ALA A 19 3.84 31.85 12.37
C ALA A 19 4.88 30.79 12.07
N ARG A 20 4.53 29.87 11.17
CA ARG A 20 5.48 28.99 10.51
C ARG A 20 6.63 29.89 10.09
N THR A 21 7.80 29.68 10.70
CA THR A 21 9.03 30.35 10.31
C THR A 21 9.20 30.06 8.81
N PRO A 22 9.10 31.05 7.90
CA PRO A 22 9.08 30.82 6.45
C PRO A 22 10.38 30.25 5.87
N ASP A 23 11.35 29.91 6.71
CA ASP A 23 12.76 29.78 6.37
C ASP A 23 13.37 28.44 6.85
N GLN A 24 12.54 27.49 7.30
CA GLN A 24 13.00 26.12 7.50
C GLN A 24 12.67 25.29 6.27
N PRO A 25 13.68 24.71 5.58
CA PRO A 25 13.41 23.80 4.48
C PRO A 25 12.57 22.63 4.99
N THR A 26 11.46 22.36 4.31
CA THR A 26 10.55 21.24 4.63
C THR A 26 10.67 20.16 3.57
N LEU A 27 10.30 18.93 3.92
CA LEU A 27 10.23 17.82 2.97
C LEU A 27 8.98 17.88 2.07
N ALA A 28 8.04 18.80 2.36
CA ALA A 28 6.76 18.88 1.66
C ALA A 28 6.90 19.08 0.13
N PRO A 29 7.78 19.99 -0.37
CA PRO A 29 7.96 20.15 -1.82
C PRO A 29 8.54 18.90 -2.49
N LEU A 30 9.37 18.14 -1.78
CA LEU A 30 9.93 16.89 -2.29
C LEU A 30 8.85 15.81 -2.36
N ILE A 31 8.03 15.67 -1.31
CA ILE A 31 6.91 14.73 -1.28
C ILE A 31 5.91 15.05 -2.40
N GLU A 32 5.50 16.31 -2.55
CA GLU A 32 4.60 16.75 -3.62
C GLU A 32 5.12 16.38 -5.02
N ALA A 33 6.45 16.44 -5.22
CA ALA A 33 7.06 16.07 -6.48
C ALA A 33 7.15 14.54 -6.72
N VAL A 34 7.35 13.73 -5.67
CA VAL A 34 7.61 12.27 -5.82
C VAL A 34 6.41 11.37 -5.54
N SER A 35 5.44 11.81 -4.75
CA SER A 35 4.25 11.03 -4.40
C SER A 35 3.49 10.48 -5.60
N PRO A 36 3.33 11.20 -6.73
CA PRO A 36 2.62 10.65 -7.90
C PRO A 36 3.30 9.43 -8.53
N ALA A 37 4.58 9.17 -8.25
CA ALA A 37 5.29 8.00 -8.74
C ALA A 37 5.02 6.74 -7.91
N VAL A 38 4.42 6.84 -6.72
CA VAL A 38 4.15 5.70 -5.85
C VAL A 38 2.72 5.20 -6.04
N VAL A 39 2.57 3.88 -6.11
CA VAL A 39 1.26 3.23 -6.29
C VAL A 39 0.99 2.20 -5.20
N ASN A 40 -0.28 1.96 -4.93
CA ASN A 40 -0.73 0.84 -4.11
C ASN A 40 -0.96 -0.39 -4.99
N ILE A 41 -0.52 -1.56 -4.52
CA ILE A 41 -0.67 -2.82 -5.24
C ILE A 41 -1.54 -3.74 -4.39
N SER A 42 -2.61 -4.25 -4.98
CA SER A 42 -3.44 -5.30 -4.40
C SER A 42 -3.34 -6.52 -5.29
N VAL A 43 -3.01 -7.66 -4.69
CA VAL A 43 -2.98 -8.94 -5.41
C VAL A 43 -3.98 -9.91 -4.79
N SER A 44 -4.55 -10.73 -5.65
CA SER A 44 -5.32 -11.89 -5.24
C SER A 44 -4.86 -13.12 -6.00
N GLY A 45 -4.91 -14.27 -5.36
CA GLY A 45 -4.43 -15.51 -5.95
C GLY A 45 -4.98 -16.71 -5.21
N SER A 46 -4.68 -17.88 -5.75
CA SER A 46 -5.26 -19.13 -5.28
C SER A 46 -4.20 -20.21 -5.19
N ARG A 47 -3.81 -20.56 -3.95
CA ARG A 47 -2.76 -21.55 -3.70
C ARG A 47 -3.38 -22.90 -3.37
N GLU A 48 -2.88 -23.95 -4.01
CA GLU A 48 -3.27 -25.31 -3.65
C GLU A 48 -2.68 -25.68 -2.28
N VAL A 49 -3.54 -25.98 -1.32
CA VAL A 49 -3.12 -26.42 0.01
C VAL A 49 -3.03 -27.93 0.02
N ASN A 50 -1.82 -28.43 -0.12
CA ASN A 50 -1.52 -29.85 0.05
C ASN A 50 -1.58 -30.22 1.54
N ASN A 51 -2.68 -30.84 1.97
CA ASN A 51 -2.81 -31.34 3.34
C ASN A 51 -2.12 -32.71 3.48
N PRO A 52 -1.06 -32.85 4.29
CA PRO A 52 -0.33 -34.12 4.45
C PRO A 52 -1.22 -35.26 4.97
N LEU A 53 -2.20 -34.95 5.83
CA LEU A 53 -3.17 -35.93 6.34
C LEU A 53 -4.08 -36.48 5.25
N ALA A 54 -4.40 -35.64 4.25
CA ALA A 54 -5.22 -36.04 3.11
C ALA A 54 -4.47 -36.96 2.13
N ASN A 55 -3.16 -37.16 2.31
CA ASN A 55 -2.32 -38.05 1.50
C ASN A 55 -2.09 -39.43 2.14
N ASP A 56 -2.56 -39.64 3.39
CA ASP A 56 -2.42 -40.91 4.09
C ASP A 56 -3.44 -41.97 3.57
N PRO A 57 -3.01 -43.18 3.17
CA PRO A 57 -3.88 -44.24 2.67
C PRO A 57 -4.96 -44.72 3.67
N PHE A 58 -4.65 -44.73 4.96
CA PHE A 58 -5.59 -45.08 6.03
C PHE A 58 -6.63 -43.96 6.17
N PHE A 59 -6.20 -42.70 6.23
CA PHE A 59 -7.11 -41.56 6.36
C PHE A 59 -8.07 -41.44 5.16
N ARG A 60 -7.56 -41.60 3.92
CA ARG A 60 -8.35 -41.58 2.67
C ARG A 60 -9.45 -42.64 2.63
N ARG A 61 -9.29 -43.75 3.34
CA ARG A 61 -10.28 -44.84 3.38
C ARG A 61 -11.49 -44.50 4.24
N PHE A 62 -11.30 -43.71 5.30
CA PHE A 62 -12.36 -43.31 6.23
C PHE A 62 -12.89 -41.89 5.94
N PHE A 63 -12.09 -41.05 5.30
CA PHE A 63 -12.41 -39.68 4.90
C PHE A 63 -11.92 -39.44 3.47
N PRO A 64 -12.73 -39.76 2.44
CA PRO A 64 -12.35 -39.48 1.06
C PRO A 64 -12.09 -37.98 0.89
N PRO A 65 -10.98 -37.57 0.26
CA PRO A 65 -10.66 -36.16 0.09
C PRO A 65 -11.72 -35.50 -0.80
N ASN A 66 -12.36 -34.47 -0.27
CA ASN A 66 -13.30 -33.64 -1.02
C ASN A 66 -12.51 -32.62 -1.87
N GLY A 67 -11.86 -33.10 -2.94
CA GLY A 67 -11.16 -32.27 -3.92
C GLY A 67 -9.90 -31.55 -3.40
N GLU A 68 -9.12 -31.04 -4.34
CA GLU A 68 -7.97 -30.16 -4.08
C GLU A 68 -8.47 -28.88 -3.38
N GLN A 69 -7.99 -28.62 -2.16
CA GLN A 69 -8.35 -27.40 -1.43
C GLN A 69 -7.53 -26.24 -1.95
N ARG A 70 -8.05 -25.54 -2.95
CA ARG A 70 -7.54 -24.24 -3.38
C ARG A 70 -7.94 -23.19 -2.34
N ARG A 71 -6.95 -22.57 -1.70
CA ARG A 71 -7.14 -21.49 -0.73
C ARG A 71 -6.86 -20.16 -1.40
N GLU A 72 -7.87 -19.29 -1.42
CA GLU A 72 -7.70 -17.91 -1.83
C GLU A 72 -6.77 -17.18 -0.84
N PHE A 73 -5.87 -16.37 -1.37
CA PHE A 73 -5.08 -15.43 -0.62
C PHE A 73 -5.19 -14.04 -1.23
N ARG A 74 -4.92 -13.04 -0.40
CA ARG A 74 -4.82 -11.64 -0.80
C ARG A 74 -3.55 -11.08 -0.20
N SER A 75 -2.82 -10.29 -0.96
CA SER A 75 -1.66 -9.56 -0.49
C SER A 75 -1.75 -8.12 -0.96
N ALA A 76 -1.08 -7.23 -0.24
CA ALA A 76 -1.05 -5.81 -0.53
C ALA A 76 0.40 -5.34 -0.42
N GLY A 77 0.76 -4.39 -1.27
CA GLY A 77 2.10 -3.83 -1.33
C GLY A 77 2.10 -2.44 -1.95
N SER A 78 3.30 -1.94 -2.22
CA SER A 78 3.50 -0.66 -2.90
C SER A 78 4.43 -0.86 -4.07
N GLY A 79 4.29 0.00 -5.08
CA GLY A 79 5.18 0.01 -6.23
C GLY A 79 5.61 1.43 -6.58
N VAL A 80 6.59 1.52 -7.46
CA VAL A 80 7.07 2.79 -8.01
C VAL A 80 7.01 2.74 -9.53
N ILE A 81 6.39 3.75 -10.12
CA ILE A 81 6.35 3.95 -11.58
C ILE A 81 7.75 4.38 -12.02
N VAL A 82 8.37 3.58 -12.89
CA VAL A 82 9.70 3.85 -13.44
C VAL A 82 9.64 4.42 -14.86
N ASP A 83 8.59 4.08 -15.61
CA ASP A 83 8.28 4.64 -16.91
C ASP A 83 6.77 4.80 -17.05
N ALA A 84 6.29 6.04 -16.94
CA ALA A 84 4.87 6.35 -17.04
C ALA A 84 4.33 6.29 -18.48
N ALA A 85 5.19 6.40 -19.49
CA ALA A 85 4.78 6.34 -20.90
C ALA A 85 4.54 4.89 -21.32
N GLU A 86 5.40 3.98 -20.87
CA GLU A 86 5.29 2.54 -21.18
C GLU A 86 4.50 1.74 -20.13
N GLY A 87 4.21 2.34 -18.97
CA GLY A 87 3.42 1.75 -17.90
C GLY A 87 4.20 0.81 -16.97
N TYR A 88 5.53 0.95 -16.88
CA TYR A 88 6.37 0.07 -16.07
C TYR A 88 6.39 0.46 -14.60
N ILE A 89 6.18 -0.53 -13.74
CA ILE A 89 6.11 -0.37 -12.29
C ILE A 89 7.02 -1.40 -11.63
N LEU A 90 7.82 -0.95 -10.67
CA LEU A 90 8.70 -1.79 -9.86
C LEU A 90 8.04 -2.12 -8.52
N THR A 91 8.14 -3.37 -8.09
CA THR A 91 7.66 -3.85 -6.79
C THR A 91 8.53 -5.00 -6.29
N ASN A 92 8.19 -5.56 -5.13
CA ASN A 92 8.83 -6.74 -4.60
C ASN A 92 8.31 -8.02 -5.25
N HIS A 93 9.18 -9.00 -5.44
CA HIS A 93 8.80 -10.31 -5.98
C HIS A 93 7.77 -11.01 -5.08
N HIS A 94 8.01 -11.06 -3.77
CA HIS A 94 7.10 -11.72 -2.83
C HIS A 94 5.69 -11.11 -2.78
N VAL A 95 5.51 -9.86 -3.23
CA VAL A 95 4.18 -9.23 -3.31
C VAL A 95 3.35 -9.84 -4.42
N VAL A 96 4.00 -10.27 -5.51
CA VAL A 96 3.34 -10.76 -6.73
C VAL A 96 3.52 -12.26 -6.94
N GLU A 97 4.15 -12.95 -5.98
CA GLU A 97 4.30 -14.40 -5.98
C GLU A 97 2.93 -15.09 -5.92
N ASP A 98 2.72 -16.10 -6.77
CA ASP A 98 1.46 -16.86 -6.90
C ASP A 98 0.21 -15.99 -7.19
N ALA A 99 0.38 -14.72 -7.61
CA ALA A 99 -0.74 -13.83 -7.89
C ALA A 99 -1.45 -14.22 -9.19
N ASP A 100 -2.77 -14.42 -9.10
CA ASP A 100 -3.64 -14.64 -10.26
C ASP A 100 -4.12 -13.31 -10.86
N GLU A 101 -4.38 -12.32 -9.99
CA GLU A 101 -4.86 -10.99 -10.35
C GLU A 101 -4.06 -9.92 -9.59
N ILE A 102 -3.66 -8.87 -10.31
CA ILE A 102 -2.89 -7.74 -9.77
C ILE A 102 -3.61 -6.46 -10.16
N THR A 103 -4.05 -5.70 -9.16
CA THR A 103 -4.67 -4.39 -9.33
C THR A 103 -3.76 -3.31 -8.74
N ILE A 104 -3.50 -2.29 -9.52
CA ILE A 104 -2.70 -1.13 -9.13
C ILE A 104 -3.61 0.07 -8.95
N THR A 105 -3.52 0.72 -7.79
CA THR A 105 -4.25 1.94 -7.48
C THR A 105 -3.28 3.12 -7.42
N LEU A 106 -3.51 4.12 -8.26
CA LEU A 106 -2.74 5.36 -8.29
C LEU A 106 -3.19 6.32 -7.17
N VAL A 107 -2.40 7.36 -6.93
CA VAL A 107 -2.72 8.42 -5.95
C VAL A 107 -3.99 9.21 -6.25
N ASP A 108 -4.50 9.13 -7.49
CA ASP A 108 -5.74 9.77 -7.94
C ASP A 108 -6.95 8.81 -7.89
N ASP A 109 -6.82 7.71 -7.14
CA ASP A 109 -7.84 6.66 -6.96
C ASP A 109 -8.21 5.87 -8.22
N ARG A 110 -7.49 6.05 -9.34
CA ARG A 110 -7.67 5.18 -10.50
C ARG A 110 -7.08 3.80 -10.22
N SER A 111 -7.83 2.77 -10.60
CA SER A 111 -7.39 1.38 -10.54
C SER A 111 -7.16 0.82 -11.94
N LEU A 112 -6.05 0.11 -12.12
CA LEU A 112 -5.61 -0.51 -13.37
C LEU A 112 -5.22 -1.96 -13.11
N ASP A 113 -5.54 -2.85 -14.03
CA ASP A 113 -5.05 -4.23 -13.99
C ASP A 113 -3.60 -4.27 -14.51
N ALA A 114 -2.77 -5.08 -13.89
CA ALA A 114 -1.37 -5.20 -14.24
C ALA A 114 -0.97 -6.65 -14.52
N VAL A 115 0.05 -6.80 -15.35
CA VAL A 115 0.67 -8.11 -15.65
C VAL A 115 2.13 -8.11 -15.21
N VAL A 116 2.62 -9.28 -14.78
CA VAL A 116 4.04 -9.46 -14.47
C VAL A 116 4.81 -9.56 -15.79
N VAL A 117 5.74 -8.62 -16.00
CA VAL A 117 6.68 -8.64 -17.14
C VAL A 117 7.85 -9.56 -16.83
N GLY A 118 8.31 -9.54 -15.58
CA GLY A 118 9.37 -10.40 -15.08
C GLY A 118 9.58 -10.22 -13.58
N SER A 119 10.15 -11.22 -12.93
CA SER A 119 10.53 -11.14 -11.52
C SER A 119 11.78 -11.95 -11.24
N ASP A 120 12.49 -11.55 -10.18
CA ASP A 120 13.70 -12.19 -9.70
C ASP A 120 13.59 -12.41 -8.18
N ALA A 121 13.52 -13.68 -7.77
CA ALA A 121 13.44 -14.06 -6.37
C ALA A 121 14.75 -13.81 -5.61
N GLY A 122 15.90 -13.76 -6.31
CA GLY A 122 17.21 -13.55 -5.68
C GLY A 122 17.38 -12.13 -5.11
N SER A 123 16.88 -11.13 -5.83
CA SER A 123 16.86 -9.72 -5.40
C SER A 123 15.54 -9.27 -4.78
N ASP A 124 14.53 -10.14 -4.78
CA ASP A 124 13.15 -9.82 -4.38
C ASP A 124 12.54 -8.65 -5.18
N ILE A 125 12.74 -8.63 -6.50
CA ILE A 125 12.27 -7.57 -7.39
C ILE A 125 11.33 -8.13 -8.46
N ALA A 126 10.27 -7.38 -8.79
CA ALA A 126 9.40 -7.65 -9.92
C ALA A 126 9.08 -6.38 -10.71
N VAL A 127 8.92 -6.55 -12.02
CA VAL A 127 8.47 -5.51 -12.96
C VAL A 127 7.07 -5.87 -13.43
N LEU A 128 6.16 -4.92 -13.25
CA LEU A 128 4.78 -4.97 -13.68
C LEU A 128 4.56 -4.00 -14.85
N ARG A 129 3.52 -4.27 -15.64
CA ARG A 129 3.03 -3.36 -16.67
C ARG A 129 1.52 -3.22 -16.58
N VAL A 130 1.05 -1.98 -16.63
CA VAL A 130 -0.37 -1.58 -16.77
C VAL A 130 -0.70 -1.13 -18.19
#